data_AF-A0A7S3Q0Q5-F1
#
_entry.id   AF-A0A7S3Q0Q5-F1
#
_cell.length_a   1.000
_cell.length_b   1.000
_cell.length_c   1.000
_cell.angle_alpha   90.00
_cell.angle_beta   90.00
_cell.angle_gamma   90.00
#
_symmetry.space_group_name_H-M   'P 1'
#
loop_
_entity.id
_entity.type
_entity.pdbx_description
1 polymer ?
#
loop_
_entity_poly.entity_id
_entity_poly.type
_entity_poly.pdbx_seq_one_letter_code
_entity_poly.pdbx_strand_id
1 'polypeptide(L)'
;MCLPTDTSAKPSRQLGKEGSSEINKISNGSHAKESASSFYSVAWPVHPLCIVAIAPFLPTWLWLSRGYTVWYHLITITYLLTHKEPLRRFLIVQGTGISLGWYTVFFKDYYVNGRFAHILYMNMPKIMKAAMVNDEGYVFYTNNSMGYMAISHVFDTLLHPGIVYILLKAHWSSGGTIKDICTWKVLMSAFAVSRLWSLVHTYYHDGVPALYYAGYDVYHIHDLGCWVPAYIAESMFLLSAALYKFLL
;
A
#
# COMPACT_ATOMS: atom_id res chain seq x y z
N MET A 1 14.37 -21.05 54.18
CA MET A 1 14.27 -19.62 54.50
C MET A 1 12.79 -19.28 54.54
N CYS A 2 12.32 -18.85 55.71
CA CYS A 2 10.92 -18.60 56.03
C CYS A 2 10.37 -17.32 55.37
N LEU A 3 9.07 -17.33 55.09
CA LEU A 3 8.22 -16.17 54.73
C LEU A 3 8.14 -15.15 55.89
N PRO A 4 7.72 -13.90 55.61
CA PRO A 4 6.30 -13.49 55.81
C PRO A 4 5.76 -12.67 54.61
N THR A 5 4.50 -12.76 54.14
CA THR A 5 3.14 -12.42 54.65
C THR A 5 2.84 -10.95 55.01
N ASP A 6 1.70 -10.49 54.45
CA ASP A 6 0.85 -9.31 54.76
C ASP A 6 1.34 -7.91 54.32
N THR A 7 0.53 -7.01 53.73
CA THR A 7 -0.81 -6.54 54.14
C THR A 7 -1.49 -5.74 53.01
N SER A 8 -2.78 -6.01 52.77
CA SER A 8 -3.90 -5.04 52.85
C SER A 8 -3.71 -3.57 52.42
N ALA A 9 -4.47 -3.14 51.38
CA ALA A 9 -5.37 -1.96 51.46
C ALA A 9 -6.21 -1.79 50.18
N LYS A 10 -7.53 -1.95 50.31
CA LYS A 10 -8.56 -1.40 49.39
C LYS A 10 -8.88 0.04 49.80
N PRO A 11 -9.17 0.95 48.87
CA PRO A 11 -10.08 2.06 49.11
C PRO A 11 -11.45 1.75 48.49
N SER A 12 -12.42 1.59 49.39
CA SER A 12 -13.85 1.80 49.19
C SER A 12 -14.19 3.29 48.99
N ARG A 13 -15.42 3.55 48.49
CA ARG A 13 -16.19 4.83 48.48
C ARG A 13 -15.86 5.80 47.33
N GLN A 14 -16.82 6.40 46.62
CA GLN A 14 -18.18 6.79 46.99
C GLN A 14 -19.20 6.66 45.85
N LEU A 15 -20.38 6.16 46.19
CA LEU A 15 -21.65 6.50 45.54
C LEU A 15 -22.06 7.93 45.93
N GLY A 16 -22.41 8.76 44.95
CA GLY A 16 -23.34 9.88 45.07
C GLY A 16 -24.30 9.80 43.89
N LYS A 17 -25.57 9.40 44.10
CA LYS A 17 -26.74 10.28 44.33
C LYS A 17 -26.81 11.41 43.30
N GLU A 18 -27.60 11.21 42.25
CA GLU A 18 -28.99 11.69 42.16
C GLU A 18 -29.08 13.22 42.20
N GLY A 19 -29.21 13.78 41.01
CA GLY A 19 -29.53 15.18 40.75
C GLY A 19 -30.24 15.26 39.40
N SER A 20 -31.52 14.88 39.42
CA SER A 20 -32.48 15.17 38.36
C SER A 20 -32.61 16.69 38.21
N SER A 21 -32.35 17.21 37.02
CA SER A 21 -33.12 18.33 36.51
C SER A 21 -33.35 18.14 35.02
N GLU A 22 -34.53 17.59 34.72
CA GLU A 22 -35.21 17.82 33.46
C GLU A 22 -35.21 19.32 33.14
N ILE A 23 -34.44 19.72 32.13
CA ILE A 23 -34.76 20.92 31.36
C ILE A 23 -35.01 20.45 29.93
N ASN A 24 -36.31 20.30 29.67
CA ASN A 24 -36.92 20.37 28.36
C ASN A 24 -36.27 21.50 27.53
N LYS A 25 -35.47 21.11 26.53
CA LYS A 25 -35.35 21.88 25.29
C LYS A 25 -35.80 21.01 24.13
N ILE A 26 -37.12 20.97 23.99
CA ILE A 26 -37.76 20.85 22.69
C ILE A 26 -37.32 22.08 21.89
N SER A 27 -36.45 21.88 20.91
CA SER A 27 -36.38 22.79 19.76
C SER A 27 -36.01 22.00 18.51
N ASN A 28 -37.05 21.75 17.72
CA ASN A 28 -37.05 21.84 16.28
C ASN A 28 -36.03 20.98 15.53
N GLY A 29 -36.53 19.82 15.08
CA GLY A 29 -36.65 19.52 13.65
C GLY A 29 -35.70 20.28 12.73
N SER A 30 -34.43 19.91 12.75
CA SER A 30 -33.68 19.83 11.52
C SER A 30 -33.77 18.39 11.07
N HIS A 31 -34.68 18.12 10.14
CA HIS A 31 -34.41 17.09 9.14
C HIS A 31 -33.02 17.40 8.60
N ALA A 32 -32.00 16.74 9.15
CA ALA A 32 -30.73 16.60 8.47
C ALA A 32 -31.10 15.87 7.19
N LYS A 33 -31.29 16.65 6.11
CA LYS A 33 -31.12 16.16 4.76
C LYS A 33 -29.80 15.40 4.83
N GLU A 34 -29.88 14.07 4.83
CA GLU A 34 -28.79 13.24 4.36
C GLU A 34 -28.43 13.83 3.01
N SER A 35 -27.43 14.70 3.01
CA SER A 35 -26.92 15.30 1.80
C SER A 35 -26.49 14.10 0.99
N ALA A 36 -27.22 13.84 -0.11
CA ALA A 36 -26.91 12.81 -1.08
C ALA A 36 -25.39 12.75 -1.18
N SER A 37 -24.80 11.66 -0.69
CA SER A 37 -23.35 11.55 -0.59
C SER A 37 -22.83 11.75 -2.00
N SER A 38 -22.32 12.96 -2.24
CA SER A 38 -21.84 13.37 -3.54
C SER A 38 -20.90 12.27 -4.02
N PHE A 39 -21.07 11.77 -5.25
CA PHE A 39 -20.24 10.70 -5.81
C PHE A 39 -18.73 10.98 -5.58
N TYR A 40 -18.37 12.26 -5.55
CA TYR A 40 -17.04 12.79 -5.23
C TYR A 40 -16.54 12.49 -3.79
N SER A 41 -17.43 12.29 -2.82
CA SER A 41 -17.10 11.93 -1.44
C SER A 41 -16.70 10.45 -1.24
N VAL A 42 -16.91 9.62 -2.27
CA VAL A 42 -16.56 8.19 -2.27
C VAL A 42 -15.08 7.97 -2.61
N ALA A 43 -14.47 8.87 -3.40
CA ALA A 43 -13.12 8.71 -3.95
C ALA A 43 -12.00 9.44 -3.17
N TRP A 44 -12.29 10.01 -2.00
CA TRP A 44 -11.30 10.61 -1.09
C TRP A 44 -10.56 9.50 -0.31
N PRO A 45 -9.22 9.56 -0.08
CA PRO A 45 -8.31 10.73 -0.08
C PRO A 45 -7.65 11.11 -1.40
N VAL A 46 -7.52 10.17 -2.33
CA VAL A 46 -6.87 10.42 -3.60
C VAL A 46 -7.88 10.07 -4.67
N HIS A 47 -8.48 11.09 -5.26
CA HIS A 47 -9.39 10.87 -6.37
C HIS A 47 -8.58 10.26 -7.50
N PRO A 48 -8.89 9.03 -7.99
CA PRO A 48 -8.11 8.39 -9.05
C PRO A 48 -7.97 9.29 -10.27
N LEU A 49 -9.03 10.05 -10.60
CA LEU A 49 -9.02 11.07 -11.67
C LEU A 49 -8.01 12.21 -11.45
N CYS A 50 -7.67 12.59 -10.21
CA CYS A 50 -6.62 13.58 -9.97
C CYS A 50 -5.24 13.00 -10.30
N ILE A 51 -5.02 11.72 -10.02
CA ILE A 51 -3.79 11.04 -10.46
C ILE A 51 -3.74 10.98 -12.00
N VAL A 52 -4.85 10.62 -12.66
CA VAL A 52 -4.94 10.65 -14.14
C VAL A 52 -4.68 12.03 -14.69
N ALA A 53 -5.33 13.05 -14.13
CA ALA A 53 -5.25 14.41 -14.63
C ALA A 53 -3.83 14.97 -14.50
N ILE A 54 -3.09 14.58 -13.45
CA ILE A 54 -1.73 15.07 -13.20
C ILE A 54 -0.69 14.20 -13.91
N ALA A 55 -0.95 12.91 -14.17
CA ALA A 55 0.01 11.97 -14.75
C ALA A 55 0.67 12.46 -16.07
N PRO A 56 -0.06 13.02 -17.06
CA PRO A 56 0.56 13.54 -18.29
C PRO A 56 1.55 14.70 -18.06
N PHE A 57 1.43 15.41 -16.94
CA PHE A 57 2.28 16.54 -16.57
C PHE A 57 3.45 16.14 -15.68
N LEU A 58 3.46 14.90 -15.19
CA LEU A 58 4.59 14.36 -14.45
C LEU A 58 5.66 13.85 -15.43
N PRO A 59 6.94 13.97 -15.09
CA PRO A 59 7.99 13.25 -15.79
C PRO A 59 7.65 11.77 -15.95
N THR A 60 7.85 11.20 -17.14
CA THR A 60 7.51 9.80 -17.46
C THR A 60 8.07 8.80 -16.46
N TRP A 61 9.26 9.04 -15.89
CA TRP A 61 9.83 8.17 -14.86
C TRP A 61 9.03 8.10 -13.54
N LEU A 62 8.14 9.07 -13.28
CA LEU A 62 7.24 9.08 -12.11
C LEU A 62 5.94 8.31 -12.31
N TRP A 63 5.53 8.09 -13.56
CA TRP A 63 4.24 7.44 -13.87
C TRP A 63 4.34 6.25 -14.83
N LEU A 64 5.52 5.98 -15.36
CA LEU A 64 5.88 4.81 -16.16
C LEU A 64 7.03 4.03 -15.50
N SER A 65 7.24 2.81 -15.95
CA SER A 65 8.24 1.87 -15.42
C SER A 65 8.08 1.49 -13.93
N ARG A 66 8.91 2.06 -13.04
CA ARG A 66 8.76 1.97 -11.57
C ARG A 66 7.74 2.97 -11.02
N GLY A 67 7.06 3.70 -11.90
CA GLY A 67 6.18 4.79 -11.54
C GLY A 67 5.24 4.46 -10.39
N TYR A 68 4.68 3.24 -10.34
CA TYR A 68 3.74 2.88 -9.28
C TYR A 68 4.37 2.86 -7.87
N THR A 69 5.55 2.22 -7.71
CA THR A 69 6.24 2.18 -6.41
C THR A 69 6.89 3.52 -6.07
N VAL A 70 7.42 4.23 -7.06
CA VAL A 70 7.94 5.59 -6.88
C VAL A 70 6.82 6.55 -6.44
N TRP A 71 5.67 6.48 -7.10
CA TRP A 71 4.47 7.23 -6.73
C TRP A 71 4.02 6.89 -5.31
N TYR A 72 4.00 5.60 -4.95
CA TYR A 72 3.72 5.17 -3.59
C TYR A 72 4.64 5.84 -2.56
N HIS A 73 5.95 5.91 -2.83
CA HIS A 73 6.90 6.62 -1.98
C HIS A 73 6.60 8.12 -1.89
N LEU A 74 6.30 8.80 -3.00
CA LEU A 74 5.97 10.22 -3.00
C LEU A 74 4.68 10.55 -2.25
N ILE A 75 3.65 9.71 -2.39
CA ILE A 75 2.41 9.88 -1.63
C ILE A 75 2.64 9.56 -0.14
N THR A 76 3.54 8.62 0.17
CA THR A 76 3.97 8.38 1.55
C THR A 76 4.63 9.62 2.15
N ILE A 77 5.55 10.27 1.43
CA ILE A 77 6.14 11.56 1.85
C ILE A 77 5.05 12.62 2.04
N THR A 78 4.10 12.70 1.12
CA THR A 78 2.96 13.62 1.22
C THR A 78 2.14 13.35 2.49
N TYR A 79 1.90 12.09 2.84
CA TYR A 79 1.28 11.73 4.11
C TYR A 79 2.12 12.17 5.30
N LEU A 80 3.44 11.94 5.29
CA LEU A 80 4.32 12.35 6.38
C LEU A 80 4.31 13.88 6.59
N LEU A 81 4.17 14.66 5.53
CA LEU A 81 4.11 16.11 5.60
C LEU A 81 2.73 16.65 6.02
N THR A 82 1.65 15.95 5.67
CA THR A 82 0.28 16.46 5.86
C THR A 82 -0.48 15.80 7.01
N HIS A 83 0.01 14.64 7.47
CA HIS A 83 -0.61 13.76 8.47
C HIS A 83 -2.10 13.45 8.20
N LYS A 84 -2.54 13.48 6.94
CA LYS A 84 -3.95 13.24 6.59
C LYS A 84 -4.32 11.78 6.82
N GLU A 85 -5.26 11.57 7.72
CA GLU A 85 -5.63 10.25 8.23
C GLU A 85 -6.23 9.30 7.17
N PRO A 86 -7.10 9.77 6.25
CA PRO A 86 -7.53 8.96 5.12
C PRO A 86 -6.37 8.46 4.23
N LEU A 87 -5.34 9.30 4.02
CA LEU A 87 -4.18 8.96 3.19
C LEU A 87 -3.36 7.84 3.81
N ARG A 88 -3.22 7.83 5.14
CA ARG A 88 -2.59 6.72 5.88
C ARG A 88 -3.26 5.38 5.56
N ARG A 89 -4.58 5.31 5.71
CA ARG A 89 -5.37 4.09 5.47
C ARG A 89 -5.22 3.59 4.04
N PHE A 90 -5.29 4.51 3.07
CA PHE A 90 -5.07 4.23 1.66
C PHE A 90 -3.65 3.68 1.38
N LEU A 91 -2.62 4.32 1.93
CA LEU A 91 -1.24 3.88 1.77
C LEU A 91 -0.95 2.53 2.43
N ILE A 92 -1.63 2.19 3.52
CA ILE A 92 -1.54 0.86 4.13
C ILE A 92 -2.03 -0.21 3.14
N VAL A 93 -3.20 -0.01 2.53
CA VAL A 93 -3.77 -0.96 1.57
C VAL A 93 -2.87 -1.08 0.33
N GLN A 94 -2.48 0.05 -0.27
CA GLN A 94 -1.62 0.02 -1.47
C GLN A 94 -0.25 -0.59 -1.19
N GLY A 95 0.41 -0.19 -0.10
CA GLY A 95 1.71 -0.72 0.27
C GLY A 95 1.70 -2.21 0.57
N THR A 96 0.60 -2.71 1.16
CA THR A 96 0.42 -4.15 1.40
C THR A 96 0.31 -4.90 0.08
N GLY A 97 -0.50 -4.39 -0.86
CA GLY A 97 -0.61 -4.94 -2.21
C GLY A 97 0.72 -4.98 -2.96
N ILE A 98 1.47 -3.87 -2.94
CA ILE A 98 2.82 -3.77 -3.52
C ILE A 98 3.77 -4.80 -2.90
N SER A 99 3.77 -4.92 -1.58
CA SER A 99 4.67 -5.84 -0.85
C SER A 99 4.36 -7.30 -1.18
N LEU A 100 3.08 -7.68 -1.17
CA LEU A 100 2.64 -9.01 -1.58
C LEU A 100 3.00 -9.29 -3.04
N GLY A 101 2.80 -8.29 -3.90
CA GLY A 101 3.19 -8.36 -5.30
C GLY A 101 4.65 -8.75 -5.46
N TRP A 102 5.58 -7.97 -4.90
CA TRP A 102 7.01 -8.25 -4.95
C TRP A 102 7.40 -9.61 -4.40
N TYR A 103 6.84 -10.01 -3.25
CA TYR A 103 7.14 -11.33 -2.69
C TYR A 103 6.66 -12.47 -3.58
N THR A 104 5.53 -12.34 -4.27
CA THR A 104 5.11 -13.36 -5.23
C THR A 104 5.97 -13.39 -6.49
N VAL A 105 6.51 -12.25 -6.93
CA VAL A 105 7.49 -12.24 -8.03
C VAL A 105 8.76 -12.98 -7.60
N PHE A 106 9.30 -12.70 -6.41
CA PHE A 106 10.49 -13.39 -5.91
C PHE A 106 10.25 -14.89 -5.73
N PHE A 107 9.06 -15.26 -5.23
CA PHE A 107 8.65 -16.65 -5.12
C PHE A 107 8.62 -17.30 -6.50
N LYS A 108 7.98 -16.70 -7.50
CA LYS A 108 7.94 -17.27 -8.85
C LYS A 108 9.36 -17.37 -9.45
N ASP A 109 10.18 -16.35 -9.30
CA ASP A 109 11.54 -16.36 -9.82
C ASP A 109 12.36 -17.50 -9.23
N TYR A 110 12.23 -17.73 -7.92
CA TYR A 110 12.91 -18.82 -7.22
C TYR A 110 12.39 -20.19 -7.63
N TYR A 111 11.08 -20.42 -7.54
CA TYR A 111 10.49 -21.74 -7.71
C TYR A 111 10.33 -22.18 -9.17
N VAL A 112 10.04 -21.25 -10.08
CA VAL A 112 9.79 -21.56 -11.50
C VAL A 112 11.05 -21.38 -12.33
N ASN A 113 11.81 -20.32 -12.09
CA ASN A 113 12.97 -19.99 -12.92
C ASN A 113 14.30 -20.48 -12.32
N GLY A 114 14.31 -20.92 -11.06
CA GLY A 114 15.53 -21.31 -10.35
C GLY A 114 16.47 -20.13 -10.07
N ARG A 115 15.93 -18.91 -9.98
CA ARG A 115 16.70 -17.66 -9.83
C ARG A 115 16.22 -16.90 -8.60
N PHE A 116 17.12 -16.26 -7.87
CA PHE A 116 16.71 -15.47 -6.70
C PHE A 116 16.77 -13.97 -7.01
N ALA A 117 15.58 -13.36 -7.11
CA ALA A 117 15.36 -11.93 -7.33
C ALA A 117 16.11 -11.36 -8.54
N HIS A 118 16.29 -12.15 -9.59
CA HIS A 118 16.92 -11.69 -10.82
C HIS A 118 16.14 -10.52 -11.44
N ILE A 119 14.81 -10.61 -11.36
CA ILE A 119 13.89 -9.52 -11.71
C ILE A 119 14.25 -8.19 -11.03
N LEU A 120 14.73 -8.25 -9.79
CA LEU A 120 15.01 -7.07 -8.99
C LEU A 120 16.17 -6.29 -9.59
N TYR A 121 17.24 -7.00 -9.95
CA TYR A 121 18.47 -6.42 -10.47
C TYR A 121 18.25 -5.77 -11.84
N MET A 122 17.43 -6.41 -12.68
CA MET A 122 17.04 -5.89 -13.99
C MET A 122 16.33 -4.55 -13.92
N ASN A 123 15.72 -4.26 -12.77
CA ASN A 123 14.92 -3.07 -12.55
C ASN A 123 15.70 -1.96 -11.86
N MET A 124 16.95 -2.19 -11.45
CA MET A 124 17.71 -1.23 -10.65
C MET A 124 18.12 0.00 -11.47
N PRO A 125 18.42 1.15 -10.81
CA PRO A 125 18.96 2.33 -11.48
C PRO A 125 20.17 1.96 -12.34
N LYS A 126 20.36 2.63 -13.50
CA LYS A 126 21.36 2.26 -14.51
C LYS A 126 22.75 1.96 -13.94
N ILE A 127 23.23 2.78 -13.00
CA ILE A 127 24.55 2.61 -12.36
C ILE A 127 24.62 1.29 -11.58
N MET A 128 23.59 0.99 -10.77
CA MET A 128 23.52 -0.26 -10.01
C MET A 128 23.35 -1.46 -10.95
N LYS A 129 22.45 -1.34 -11.94
CA LYS A 129 22.20 -2.40 -12.93
C LYS A 129 23.49 -2.77 -13.68
N ALA A 130 24.23 -1.77 -14.18
CA ALA A 130 25.50 -2.00 -14.87
C ALA A 130 26.58 -2.68 -14.01
N ALA A 131 26.47 -2.56 -12.68
CA ALA A 131 27.35 -3.27 -11.74
C ALA A 131 26.88 -4.69 -11.42
N MET A 132 25.65 -5.08 -11.76
CA MET A 132 25.04 -6.37 -11.39
C MET A 132 24.69 -7.26 -12.58
N VAL A 133 24.42 -6.68 -13.75
CA VAL A 133 23.92 -7.41 -14.92
C VAL A 133 24.59 -6.88 -16.18
N ASN A 134 24.95 -7.78 -17.12
CA ASN A 134 25.39 -7.39 -18.46
C ASN A 134 24.22 -7.04 -19.39
N ASP A 135 24.54 -6.62 -20.62
CA ASP A 135 23.56 -6.23 -21.63
C ASP A 135 22.66 -7.41 -22.06
N GLU A 136 23.15 -8.64 -21.95
CA GLU A 136 22.40 -9.86 -22.24
C GLU A 136 21.53 -10.36 -21.07
N GLY A 137 21.53 -9.66 -19.91
CA GLY A 137 20.71 -10.03 -18.77
C GLY A 137 21.31 -11.12 -17.85
N TYR A 138 22.60 -11.41 -17.94
CA TYR A 138 23.31 -12.30 -17.02
C TYR A 138 23.83 -11.55 -15.80
N VAL A 139 23.59 -12.14 -14.64
CA VAL A 139 23.98 -11.60 -13.33
C VAL A 139 25.47 -11.87 -13.04
N PHE A 140 26.21 -10.84 -12.67
CA PHE A 140 27.60 -10.95 -12.22
C PHE A 140 27.69 -11.39 -10.75
N TYR A 141 28.63 -12.26 -10.41
CA TYR A 141 28.92 -12.67 -9.02
C TYR A 141 30.32 -12.21 -8.58
N THR A 142 30.52 -10.90 -8.53
CA THR A 142 31.72 -10.22 -8.02
C THR A 142 31.43 -9.60 -6.65
N ASN A 143 32.47 -9.23 -5.88
CA ASN A 143 32.26 -8.55 -4.59
C ASN A 143 31.45 -7.25 -4.74
N ASN A 144 31.70 -6.50 -5.81
CA ASN A 144 30.98 -5.26 -6.08
C ASN A 144 29.51 -5.53 -6.42
N SER A 145 29.24 -6.50 -7.30
CA SER A 145 27.87 -6.85 -7.68
C SER A 145 27.08 -7.42 -6.50
N MET A 146 27.69 -8.27 -5.66
CA MET A 146 27.08 -8.79 -4.45
C MET A 146 26.71 -7.68 -3.46
N GLY A 147 27.56 -6.66 -3.30
CA GLY A 147 27.26 -5.47 -2.50
C GLY A 147 26.02 -4.74 -3.00
N TYR A 148 25.95 -4.48 -4.31
CA TYR A 148 24.77 -3.85 -4.92
C TYR A 148 23.52 -4.72 -4.82
N MET A 149 23.63 -6.04 -4.99
CA MET A 149 22.49 -6.95 -4.81
C MET A 149 21.97 -6.89 -3.38
N ALA A 150 22.85 -6.98 -2.38
CA ALA A 150 22.47 -6.88 -0.98
C ALA A 150 21.72 -5.57 -0.69
N ILE A 151 22.22 -4.45 -1.20
CA ILE A 151 21.59 -3.14 -1.10
C ILE A 151 20.19 -3.15 -1.76
N SER A 152 20.11 -3.64 -2.99
CA SER A 152 18.86 -3.79 -3.76
C SER A 152 17.81 -4.60 -3.02
N HIS A 153 18.23 -5.74 -2.45
CA HIS A 153 17.38 -6.59 -1.61
C HIS A 153 16.88 -5.83 -0.39
N VAL A 154 17.78 -5.28 0.41
CA VAL A 154 17.41 -4.55 1.62
C VAL A 154 16.41 -3.44 1.33
N PHE A 155 16.65 -2.63 0.29
CA PHE A 155 15.71 -1.59 -0.08
C PHE A 155 14.38 -2.16 -0.55
N ASP A 156 14.34 -2.99 -1.59
CA ASP A 156 13.03 -3.36 -2.16
C ASP A 156 12.27 -4.41 -1.29
N THR A 157 12.95 -5.26 -0.52
CA THR A 157 12.32 -6.28 0.34
C THR A 157 12.00 -5.79 1.75
N LEU A 158 12.64 -4.73 2.26
CA LEU A 158 12.37 -4.20 3.60
C LEU A 158 11.75 -2.80 3.58
N LEU A 159 12.02 -1.97 2.58
CA LEU A 159 11.47 -0.61 2.55
C LEU A 159 9.94 -0.63 2.41
N HIS A 160 9.38 -1.34 1.42
CA HIS A 160 7.93 -1.35 1.22
C HIS A 160 7.18 -1.94 2.43
N PRO A 161 7.53 -3.14 2.95
CA PRO A 161 6.89 -3.67 4.15
C PRO A 161 7.19 -2.84 5.40
N GLY A 162 8.37 -2.24 5.48
CA GLY A 162 8.77 -1.35 6.58
C GLY A 162 7.91 -0.08 6.63
N ILE A 163 7.65 0.54 5.48
CA ILE A 163 6.71 1.67 5.37
C ILE A 163 5.31 1.24 5.82
N VAL A 164 4.81 0.11 5.31
CA VAL A 164 3.49 -0.42 5.71
C VAL A 164 3.43 -0.65 7.22
N TYR A 165 4.46 -1.27 7.80
CA TYR A 165 4.57 -1.50 9.24
C TYR A 165 4.53 -0.19 10.03
N ILE A 166 5.31 0.82 9.62
CA ILE A 166 5.33 2.14 10.28
C ILE A 166 3.94 2.80 10.20
N LEU A 167 3.29 2.75 9.03
CA LEU A 167 1.95 3.32 8.85
C LEU A 167 0.89 2.59 9.67
N LEU A 168 0.94 1.25 9.72
CA LEU A 168 0.07 0.42 10.56
C LEU A 168 0.26 0.74 12.04
N LYS A 169 1.52 0.80 12.50
CA LYS A 169 1.85 1.15 13.88
C LYS A 169 1.33 2.55 14.21
N ALA A 170 1.53 3.53 13.34
CA ALA A 170 0.99 4.88 13.52
C ALA A 170 -0.54 4.89 13.56
N HIS A 171 -1.21 4.07 12.74
CA HIS A 171 -2.67 3.93 12.73
C HIS A 171 -3.20 3.37 14.05
N TRP A 172 -2.62 2.26 14.52
CA TRP A 172 -3.02 1.64 15.79
C TRP A 172 -2.69 2.51 17.01
N SER A 173 -1.53 3.16 17.03
CA SER A 173 -1.18 4.11 18.10
C SER A 173 -2.12 5.32 18.15
N SER A 174 -2.83 5.62 17.07
CA SER A 174 -3.87 6.67 17.02
C SER A 174 -5.26 6.16 17.46
N GLY A 175 -5.37 4.91 17.93
CA GLY A 175 -6.65 4.26 18.26
C GLY A 175 -7.41 3.71 17.05
N GLY A 176 -6.80 3.71 15.86
CA GLY A 176 -7.42 3.18 14.65
C GLY A 176 -7.54 1.66 14.67
N THR A 177 -8.53 1.13 13.98
CA THR A 177 -8.80 -0.31 13.87
C THR A 177 -8.61 -0.84 12.45
N ILE A 178 -8.64 -2.15 12.25
CA ILE A 178 -8.64 -2.74 10.90
C ILE A 178 -9.91 -2.35 10.11
N LYS A 179 -11.05 -2.20 10.80
CA LYS A 179 -12.31 -1.78 10.15
C LYS A 179 -12.18 -0.40 9.46
N ASP A 180 -11.36 0.48 10.04
CA ASP A 180 -11.06 1.80 9.47
C ASP A 180 -10.26 1.75 8.17
N ILE A 181 -9.39 0.74 8.03
CA ILE A 181 -8.57 0.50 6.85
C ILE A 181 -9.43 -0.16 5.76
N CYS A 182 -10.25 -1.15 6.14
CA CYS A 182 -11.11 -1.90 5.22
C CYS A 182 -12.43 -1.20 4.90
N THR A 183 -12.46 0.13 4.77
CA THR A 183 -13.70 0.83 4.34
C THR A 183 -13.85 0.77 2.81
N TRP A 184 -15.10 0.77 2.31
CA TRP A 184 -15.35 0.77 0.86
C TRP A 184 -14.65 1.91 0.13
N LYS A 185 -14.60 3.11 0.74
CA LYS A 185 -13.90 4.26 0.16
C LYS A 185 -12.41 3.96 -0.05
N VAL A 186 -11.74 3.45 0.98
CA VAL A 186 -10.31 3.11 0.91
C VAL A 186 -10.06 1.98 -0.10
N LEU A 187 -10.85 0.89 -0.04
CA LEU A 187 -10.68 -0.27 -0.91
C LEU A 187 -10.96 0.07 -2.39
N MET A 188 -12.03 0.81 -2.68
CA MET A 188 -12.37 1.22 -4.05
C MET A 188 -11.37 2.23 -4.60
N SER A 189 -10.90 3.19 -3.79
CA SER A 189 -9.81 4.08 -4.20
C SER A 189 -8.53 3.28 -4.47
N ALA A 190 -8.18 2.32 -3.61
CA ALA A 190 -6.99 1.51 -3.80
C ALA A 190 -7.05 0.70 -5.11
N PHE A 191 -8.17 0.00 -5.32
CA PHE A 191 -8.44 -0.76 -6.53
C PHE A 191 -8.43 0.12 -7.78
N ALA A 192 -9.14 1.25 -7.77
CA ALA A 192 -9.24 2.14 -8.92
C ALA A 192 -7.87 2.70 -9.32
N VAL A 193 -7.05 3.14 -8.35
CA VAL A 193 -5.69 3.62 -8.63
C VAL A 193 -4.82 2.50 -9.21
N SER A 194 -4.86 1.30 -8.63
CA SER A 194 -4.10 0.15 -9.12
C SER A 194 -4.48 -0.25 -10.55
N ARG A 195 -5.78 -0.39 -10.84
CA ARG A 195 -6.27 -0.77 -12.18
C ARG A 195 -5.99 0.31 -13.21
N LEU A 196 -6.16 1.58 -12.84
CA LEU A 196 -5.85 2.70 -13.70
C LEU A 196 -4.36 2.71 -14.08
N TRP A 197 -3.49 2.47 -13.10
CA TRP A 197 -2.06 2.38 -13.35
C TRP A 197 -1.73 1.26 -14.34
N SER A 198 -2.36 0.10 -14.14
CA SER A 198 -2.28 -1.02 -15.06
C SER A 198 -2.73 -0.67 -16.48
N LEU A 199 -3.87 0.03 -16.63
CA LEU A 199 -4.40 0.45 -17.93
C LEU A 199 -3.44 1.39 -18.65
N VAL A 200 -2.95 2.42 -17.96
CA VAL A 200 -2.02 3.42 -18.52
C VAL A 200 -0.73 2.75 -18.96
N HIS A 201 -0.16 1.89 -18.12
CA HIS A 201 1.06 1.16 -18.45
C HIS A 201 0.87 0.22 -19.66
N THR A 202 -0.22 -0.56 -19.68
CA THR A 202 -0.45 -1.49 -20.80
C THR A 202 -0.64 -0.72 -22.10
N TYR A 203 -1.44 0.35 -22.08
CA TYR A 203 -1.67 1.16 -23.26
C TYR A 203 -0.38 1.81 -23.78
N TYR A 204 0.46 2.34 -22.88
CA TYR A 204 1.72 2.96 -23.27
C TYR A 204 2.69 1.97 -23.92
N HIS A 205 2.74 0.73 -23.45
CA HIS A 205 3.71 -0.27 -23.93
C HIS A 205 3.19 -1.11 -25.11
N ASP A 206 1.94 -1.56 -25.05
CA ASP A 206 1.39 -2.53 -26.01
C ASP A 206 0.37 -1.89 -26.97
N GLY A 207 0.05 -0.60 -26.80
CA GLY A 207 -0.97 0.11 -27.59
C GLY A 207 -2.41 -0.30 -27.27
N VAL A 208 -2.61 -1.26 -26.35
CA VAL A 208 -3.93 -1.79 -25.97
C VAL A 208 -4.13 -1.63 -24.45
N PRO A 209 -5.23 -1.03 -23.99
CA PRO A 209 -5.49 -0.92 -22.55
C PRO A 209 -5.86 -2.28 -21.95
N ALA A 210 -5.25 -2.66 -20.84
CA ALA A 210 -5.63 -3.83 -20.06
C ALA A 210 -5.69 -3.54 -18.55
N LEU A 211 -6.68 -4.12 -17.87
CA LEU A 211 -6.83 -4.03 -16.41
C LEU A 211 -5.76 -4.79 -15.63
N TYR A 212 -4.99 -5.63 -16.33
CA TYR A 212 -3.84 -6.35 -15.83
C TYR A 212 -2.69 -6.10 -16.79
N TYR A 213 -1.61 -5.52 -16.28
CA TYR A 213 -0.45 -5.19 -17.09
C TYR A 213 0.42 -6.44 -17.25
N ALA A 214 0.69 -6.80 -18.50
CA ALA A 214 1.56 -7.90 -18.89
C ALA A 214 2.50 -7.47 -20.05
N GLY A 215 2.91 -6.19 -20.09
CA GLY A 215 3.56 -5.57 -21.26
C GLY A 215 5.09 -5.57 -21.24
N TYR A 216 5.70 -5.60 -22.44
CA TYR A 216 7.03 -6.21 -22.73
C TYR A 216 8.29 -5.40 -22.44
N ASP A 217 8.20 -4.10 -22.17
CA ASP A 217 9.36 -3.21 -22.41
C ASP A 217 9.83 -2.35 -21.23
N VAL A 218 9.32 -2.57 -20.03
CA VAL A 218 9.77 -1.76 -18.87
C VAL A 218 11.07 -2.27 -18.26
N TYR A 219 11.27 -3.58 -18.28
CA TYR A 219 12.25 -4.21 -17.41
C TYR A 219 13.45 -4.82 -18.17
N HIS A 220 13.44 -4.79 -19.51
CA HIS A 220 14.37 -5.58 -20.33
C HIS A 220 14.40 -7.06 -19.89
N ILE A 221 13.29 -7.58 -19.38
CA ILE A 221 13.17 -8.97 -18.94
C ILE A 221 12.49 -9.69 -20.10
N HIS A 222 13.18 -10.67 -20.69
CA HIS A 222 12.70 -11.44 -21.82
C HIS A 222 11.41 -12.25 -21.56
N ASP A 223 10.86 -12.25 -20.33
CA ASP A 223 9.61 -12.90 -19.95
C ASP A 223 8.93 -12.18 -18.76
N LEU A 224 7.74 -11.61 -19.00
CA LEU A 224 6.95 -10.87 -18.01
C LEU A 224 5.97 -11.74 -17.25
N GLY A 225 5.92 -13.04 -17.55
CA GLY A 225 5.09 -13.97 -16.80
C GLY A 225 5.40 -13.88 -15.30
N CYS A 226 6.58 -13.41 -14.92
CA CYS A 226 7.00 -13.09 -13.55
C CYS A 226 6.12 -12.06 -12.83
N TRP A 227 5.49 -11.11 -13.53
CA TRP A 227 4.65 -10.05 -12.94
C TRP A 227 3.18 -10.43 -12.80
N VAL A 228 2.69 -11.39 -13.58
CA VAL A 228 1.32 -11.91 -13.44
C VAL A 228 1.01 -12.36 -12.00
N PRO A 229 1.89 -13.11 -11.31
CA PRO A 229 1.73 -13.40 -9.88
C PRO A 229 1.54 -12.17 -9.00
N ALA A 230 2.23 -11.06 -9.28
CA ALA A 230 2.13 -9.85 -8.48
C ALA A 230 0.71 -9.27 -8.53
N TYR A 231 0.15 -9.17 -9.74
CA TYR A 231 -1.21 -8.68 -9.94
C TYR A 231 -2.27 -9.63 -9.38
N ILE A 232 -2.03 -10.95 -9.44
CA ILE A 232 -2.89 -11.94 -8.81
C ILE A 232 -2.86 -11.76 -7.28
N ALA A 233 -1.68 -11.64 -6.68
CA ALA A 233 -1.52 -11.48 -5.24
C ALA A 233 -2.19 -10.20 -4.73
N GLU A 234 -2.00 -9.09 -5.43
CA GLU A 234 -2.65 -7.82 -5.14
C GLU A 234 -4.19 -7.94 -5.24
N SER A 235 -4.69 -8.55 -6.32
CA SER A 235 -6.13 -8.75 -6.54
C SER A 235 -6.74 -9.64 -5.47
N MET A 236 -6.07 -10.73 -5.10
CA MET A 236 -6.49 -11.62 -4.02
C MET A 236 -6.54 -10.89 -2.69
N PHE A 237 -5.53 -10.08 -2.38
CA PHE A 237 -5.51 -9.26 -1.16
C PHE A 237 -6.69 -8.27 -1.10
N LEU A 238 -6.93 -7.52 -2.18
CA LEU A 238 -8.04 -6.57 -2.25
C LEU A 238 -9.41 -7.28 -2.14
N LEU A 239 -9.54 -8.44 -2.79
CA LEU A 239 -10.74 -9.27 -2.70
C LEU A 239 -10.95 -9.77 -1.27
N SER A 240 -9.91 -10.28 -0.60
CA SER A 240 -9.99 -10.73 0.79
C SER A 240 -10.36 -9.58 1.73
N ALA A 241 -9.81 -8.38 1.53
CA ALA A 241 -10.16 -7.19 2.32
C ALA A 241 -11.62 -6.75 2.09
N ALA A 242 -12.11 -6.84 0.85
CA ALA A 242 -13.50 -6.56 0.52
C ALA A 242 -14.47 -7.59 1.14
N LEU A 243 -14.13 -8.88 1.08
CA LEU A 243 -14.90 -9.94 1.73
C LEU A 243 -14.94 -9.75 3.25
N TYR A 244 -13.79 -9.45 3.87
CA TYR A 244 -13.73 -9.12 5.30
C TYR A 244 -14.66 -7.95 5.65
N LYS A 245 -14.71 -6.90 4.82
CA LYS A 245 -15.62 -5.76 5.03
C LYS A 245 -17.09 -6.11 4.82
N PHE A 246 -17.40 -7.03 3.91
CA PHE A 246 -18.76 -7.48 3.65
C PHE A 246 -19.32 -8.33 4.80
N LEU A 247 -18.46 -9.13 5.44
CA LEU A 247 -18.83 -10.06 6.51
C LEU A 247 -18.96 -9.39 7.90
N LEU A 248 -18.46 -8.16 8.09
CA LEU A 248 -18.34 -7.48 9.41
C LEU A 248 -18.78 -6.01 9.43
#